data_AF-A0A7I7JZ92-F1
#
_entry.id   AF-A0A7I7JZ92-F1
#
_cell.length_a   1.000
_cell.length_b   1.000
_cell.length_c   1.000
_cell.angle_alpha   90.00
_cell.angle_beta   90.00
_cell.angle_gamma   90.00
#
_symmetry.space_group_name_H-M   'P 1'
#
loop_
_entity.id
_entity.type
_entity.pdbx_description
1 polymer ?
#
loop_
_entity_poly.entity_id
_entity_poly.type
_entity_poly.pdbx_seq_one_letter_code
_entity_poly.pdbx_strand_id
1 'polypeptide(L)'
;MYFASQELVPPATLDPSGVWVFNWVIPIVGSIFIVLAVVDVARTRRFTWGFLFLFNSIAVYWMETVGDWGQQLFYSPAFAQHHLLEWLPLKTPNDPLFMPFAYAVYWGVHALLVLWLSQWVSSKFGWSMLRSMLVLAIPVNYVWDFAVEGTATAMGWWTYDPGIGPVLEWGNGGRITLLWTIGIMCTWPNLIAYWAGKPPIRGLNHLERFCGLDRFTRPKSAPGTSAAAAGPAPQGGVAVMEAPVLLTKQQEFDSFLNYEVTIARWRFELMRLGAWFIGFQASFFVFLVLPLIIMRLATGSDSPYIP
;
A
#
# COMPACT_ATOMS: atom_id res chain seq x y z
N MET A 1 -7.03 -35.82 -26.30
CA MET A 1 -8.06 -35.10 -27.06
C MET A 1 -8.26 -33.78 -26.32
N TYR A 2 -7.49 -32.76 -26.68
CA TYR A 2 -7.61 -31.42 -26.09
C TYR A 2 -8.87 -30.80 -26.67
N PHE A 3 -9.96 -30.79 -25.90
CA PHE A 3 -11.08 -29.90 -26.22
C PHE A 3 -10.53 -28.48 -26.04
N ALA A 4 -10.56 -27.70 -27.11
CA ALA A 4 -10.47 -26.26 -27.02
C ALA A 4 -11.63 -25.84 -26.10
N SER A 5 -11.34 -25.53 -24.84
CA SER A 5 -12.25 -24.78 -24.01
C SER A 5 -12.48 -23.48 -24.76
N GLN A 6 -13.66 -23.29 -25.34
CA GLN A 6 -14.13 -21.93 -25.55
C GLN A 6 -13.99 -21.27 -24.18
N GLU A 7 -13.10 -20.27 -24.08
CA GLU A 7 -12.89 -19.55 -22.84
C GLU A 7 -14.26 -19.03 -22.43
N LEU A 8 -14.83 -19.65 -21.40
CA LEU A 8 -16.07 -19.19 -20.81
C LEU A 8 -15.73 -17.83 -20.20
N VAL A 9 -16.36 -16.79 -20.69
CA VAL A 9 -16.23 -15.43 -20.17
C VAL A 9 -17.57 -15.04 -19.55
N PRO A 10 -17.59 -14.54 -18.30
CA PRO A 10 -18.82 -14.02 -17.70
C PRO A 10 -19.46 -12.95 -18.60
N PRO A 11 -20.77 -13.02 -18.90
CA PRO A 11 -21.43 -12.04 -19.76
C PRO A 11 -21.24 -10.59 -19.31
N ALA A 12 -21.17 -10.37 -18.00
CA ALA A 12 -20.98 -9.06 -17.37
C ALA A 12 -19.67 -8.37 -17.75
N THR A 13 -18.65 -9.12 -18.21
CA THR A 13 -17.31 -8.60 -18.49
C THR A 13 -16.97 -8.55 -19.98
N LEU A 14 -17.92 -8.89 -20.87
CA LEU A 14 -17.72 -8.88 -22.33
C LEU A 14 -17.65 -7.46 -22.91
N ASP A 15 -18.55 -6.57 -22.47
CA ASP A 15 -18.69 -5.21 -22.98
C ASP A 15 -18.52 -4.16 -21.88
N PRO A 16 -17.34 -4.08 -21.22
CA PRO A 16 -17.09 -3.13 -20.16
C PRO A 16 -17.11 -1.68 -20.67
N SER A 17 -17.70 -0.79 -19.88
CA SER A 17 -17.67 0.65 -20.14
C SER A 17 -16.37 1.27 -19.62
N GLY A 18 -15.85 2.32 -20.26
CA GLY A 18 -14.78 3.13 -19.66
C GLY A 18 -13.41 2.45 -19.44
N VAL A 19 -13.11 1.35 -20.14
CA VAL A 19 -11.85 0.57 -20.02
C VAL A 19 -10.58 1.43 -20.11
N TRP A 20 -10.64 2.54 -20.85
CA TRP A 20 -9.53 3.48 -21.02
C TRP A 20 -8.99 4.05 -19.69
N VAL A 21 -9.81 4.12 -18.64
CA VAL A 21 -9.38 4.57 -17.31
C VAL A 21 -8.28 3.64 -16.79
N PHE A 22 -8.50 2.34 -16.85
CA PHE A 22 -7.55 1.36 -16.36
C PHE A 22 -6.42 1.06 -17.34
N ASN A 23 -6.68 1.08 -18.65
CA ASN A 23 -5.62 0.87 -19.64
C ASN A 23 -4.65 2.06 -19.77
N TRP A 24 -5.08 3.28 -19.48
CA TRP A 24 -4.27 4.48 -19.71
C TRP A 24 -4.11 5.36 -18.47
N VAL A 25 -5.21 5.79 -17.85
CA VAL A 25 -5.14 6.77 -16.74
C VAL A 25 -4.39 6.20 -15.55
N ILE A 26 -4.75 5.00 -15.09
CA ILE A 26 -4.12 4.37 -13.93
C ILE A 26 -2.62 4.13 -14.16
N PRO A 27 -2.17 3.54 -15.29
CA PRO A 27 -0.75 3.44 -15.61
C PRO A 27 -0.01 4.79 -15.65
N ILE A 28 -0.60 5.82 -16.26
CA ILE A 28 0.03 7.15 -16.36
C ILE A 28 0.17 7.79 -14.97
N VAL A 29 -0.92 7.85 -14.20
CA VAL A 29 -0.93 8.47 -12.86
C VAL A 29 -0.05 7.68 -11.89
N GLY A 30 -0.13 6.34 -11.91
CA GLY A 30 0.74 5.48 -11.13
C GLY A 30 2.22 5.68 -11.47
N SER A 31 2.55 5.79 -12.76
CA SER A 31 3.92 6.09 -13.21
C SER A 31 4.43 7.44 -12.69
N ILE A 32 3.57 8.47 -12.64
CA ILE A 32 3.93 9.77 -12.05
C ILE A 32 4.28 9.61 -10.57
N PHE A 33 3.47 8.89 -9.78
CA PHE A 33 3.78 8.63 -8.36
C PHE A 33 5.12 7.90 -8.19
N ILE A 34 5.39 6.88 -9.02
CA ILE A 34 6.64 6.13 -9.02
C ILE A 34 7.82 7.05 -9.32
N VAL A 35 7.74 7.86 -10.37
CA VAL A 35 8.80 8.80 -10.75
C VAL A 35 9.04 9.81 -9.63
N LEU A 36 7.99 10.37 -9.03
CA LEU A 36 8.12 11.32 -7.91
C LEU A 36 8.83 10.68 -6.71
N ALA A 37 8.49 9.44 -6.35
CA ALA A 37 9.14 8.73 -5.27
C ALA A 37 10.63 8.42 -5.58
N VAL A 38 10.94 8.03 -6.82
CA VAL A 38 12.34 7.80 -7.26
C VAL A 38 13.15 9.09 -7.23
N VAL A 39 12.58 10.20 -7.70
CA VAL A 39 13.21 11.52 -7.65
C VAL A 39 13.46 11.96 -6.21
N ASP A 40 12.52 11.70 -5.30
CA ASP A 40 12.68 11.98 -3.87
C ASP A 40 13.85 11.17 -3.26
N VAL A 41 13.96 9.88 -3.56
CA VAL A 41 15.11 9.05 -3.15
C VAL A 41 16.42 9.56 -3.75
N ALA A 42 16.43 9.94 -5.02
CA ALA A 42 17.63 10.45 -5.67
C ALA A 42 18.12 11.76 -5.03
N ARG A 43 17.19 12.64 -4.64
CA ARG A 43 17.47 13.93 -3.98
C ARG A 43 17.90 13.78 -2.53
N THR A 44 17.22 12.93 -1.77
CA THR A 44 17.51 12.70 -0.35
C THR A 44 18.67 11.74 -0.14
N ARG A 45 19.01 10.90 -1.14
CA ARG A 45 19.93 9.75 -1.03
C ARG A 45 19.54 8.79 0.08
N ARG A 46 18.23 8.69 0.37
CA ARG A 46 17.65 7.87 1.44
C ARG A 46 16.39 7.19 0.92
N PHE A 47 16.09 6.00 1.41
CA PHE A 47 14.78 5.41 1.14
C PHE A 47 13.78 6.08 2.07
N THR A 48 13.09 7.08 1.53
CA THR A 48 12.06 7.81 2.27
C THR A 48 10.89 6.89 2.58
N TRP A 49 10.10 7.28 3.58
CA TRP A 49 8.90 6.51 3.94
C TRP A 49 7.97 6.33 2.74
N GLY A 50 7.76 7.38 1.95
CA GLY A 50 6.91 7.32 0.76
C GLY A 50 7.42 6.33 -0.27
N PHE A 51 8.72 6.31 -0.53
CA PHE A 51 9.32 5.32 -1.43
C PHE A 51 9.20 3.90 -0.90
N LEU A 52 9.56 3.66 0.37
CA LEU A 52 9.47 2.33 0.97
C LEU A 52 8.04 1.81 0.94
N PHE A 53 7.07 2.65 1.29
CA PHE A 53 5.68 2.27 1.27
C PHE A 53 5.20 1.96 -0.16
N LEU A 54 5.45 2.86 -1.12
CA LEU A 54 5.06 2.70 -2.51
C LEU A 54 5.68 1.47 -3.16
N PHE A 55 7.01 1.33 -3.07
CA PHE A 55 7.75 0.21 -3.65
C PHE A 55 7.23 -1.13 -3.14
N ASN A 56 7.04 -1.25 -1.82
CA ASN A 56 6.60 -2.52 -1.23
C ASN A 56 5.13 -2.80 -1.49
N SER A 57 4.28 -1.78 -1.63
CA SER A 57 2.92 -1.99 -2.10
C SER A 57 2.85 -2.43 -3.56
N ILE A 58 3.70 -1.88 -4.44
CA ILE A 58 3.73 -2.35 -5.82
C ILE A 58 4.23 -3.79 -5.82
N ALA A 59 5.24 -4.11 -5.04
CA ALA A 59 5.86 -5.42 -5.03
C ALA A 59 4.94 -6.57 -4.55
N VAL A 60 3.81 -6.29 -3.89
CA VAL A 60 2.85 -7.34 -3.51
C VAL A 60 1.88 -7.72 -4.62
N TYR A 61 1.83 -6.98 -5.74
CA TYR A 61 0.82 -7.17 -6.79
C TYR A 61 0.76 -8.60 -7.36
N TRP A 62 1.89 -9.29 -7.42
CA TRP A 62 1.93 -10.65 -7.99
C TRP A 62 1.13 -11.65 -7.15
N MET A 63 0.93 -11.39 -5.85
CA MET A 63 0.09 -12.23 -4.99
C MET A 63 -1.40 -11.97 -5.19
N GLU A 64 -1.77 -10.84 -5.80
CA GLU A 64 -3.16 -10.50 -6.07
C GLU A 64 -3.80 -11.50 -7.01
N THR A 65 -3.11 -11.97 -8.04
CA THR A 65 -3.65 -13.03 -8.93
C THR A 65 -4.05 -14.30 -8.17
N VAL A 66 -3.35 -14.62 -7.07
CA VAL A 66 -3.66 -15.76 -6.20
C VAL A 66 -4.80 -15.42 -5.25
N GLY A 67 -4.85 -14.19 -4.76
CA GLY A 67 -5.98 -13.68 -3.97
C GLY A 67 -7.27 -13.70 -4.78
N ASP A 68 -7.24 -13.16 -6.00
CA ASP A 68 -8.32 -13.08 -7.00
C ASP A 68 -8.84 -14.45 -7.37
N TRP A 69 -7.93 -15.41 -7.59
CA TRP A 69 -8.29 -16.81 -7.70
C TRP A 69 -9.07 -17.28 -6.47
N GLY A 70 -8.58 -16.99 -5.25
CA GLY A 70 -9.26 -17.35 -4.00
C GLY A 70 -10.65 -16.72 -3.81
N GLN A 71 -10.94 -15.59 -4.45
CA GLN A 71 -12.27 -14.93 -4.37
C GLN A 71 -13.14 -15.13 -5.60
N GLN A 72 -12.71 -15.95 -6.56
CA GLN A 72 -13.40 -16.16 -7.82
C GLN A 72 -13.61 -14.87 -8.62
N LEU A 73 -12.61 -13.98 -8.59
CA LEU A 73 -12.61 -12.74 -9.35
C LEU A 73 -12.12 -13.00 -10.77
N PHE A 74 -12.91 -12.54 -11.73
CA PHE A 74 -12.60 -12.58 -13.16
C PHE A 74 -12.51 -11.17 -13.74
N TYR A 75 -11.37 -10.79 -14.31
CA TYR A 75 -11.20 -9.52 -15.02
C TYR A 75 -11.70 -9.60 -16.46
N SER A 76 -12.21 -8.48 -16.97
CA SER A 76 -12.58 -8.37 -18.38
C SER A 76 -11.36 -8.58 -19.29
N PRO A 77 -11.50 -9.39 -20.36
CA PRO A 77 -10.43 -9.59 -21.33
C PRO A 77 -10.11 -8.32 -22.14
N ALA A 78 -10.95 -7.27 -22.06
CA ALA A 78 -10.73 -5.99 -22.74
C ALA A 78 -9.55 -5.18 -22.16
N PHE A 79 -9.06 -5.53 -20.97
CA PHE A 79 -7.88 -4.88 -20.40
C PHE A 79 -6.59 -5.35 -21.09
N ALA A 80 -5.59 -4.48 -21.08
CA ALA A 80 -4.22 -4.89 -21.41
C ALA A 80 -3.74 -5.88 -20.34
N GLN A 81 -3.20 -7.03 -20.76
CA GLN A 81 -2.90 -8.14 -19.85
C GLN A 81 -1.40 -8.39 -19.69
N HIS A 82 -1.03 -9.07 -18.61
CA HIS A 82 0.30 -9.65 -18.45
C HIS A 82 0.23 -11.16 -18.17
N HIS A 83 1.33 -11.86 -18.46
CA HIS A 83 1.40 -13.32 -18.39
C HIS A 83 2.29 -13.82 -17.24
N LEU A 84 2.44 -13.01 -16.18
CA LEU A 84 3.23 -13.40 -15.01
C LEU A 84 2.57 -14.60 -14.31
N LEU A 85 3.35 -15.61 -13.93
CA LEU A 85 2.87 -16.81 -13.20
C LEU A 85 1.86 -17.69 -13.94
N GLU A 86 1.77 -17.67 -15.27
CA GLU A 86 0.85 -18.59 -16.00
C GLU A 86 1.02 -20.09 -15.69
N TRP A 87 2.20 -20.48 -15.22
CA TRP A 87 2.49 -21.84 -14.79
C TRP A 87 1.84 -22.20 -13.44
N LEU A 88 1.35 -21.23 -12.67
CA LEU A 88 0.77 -21.42 -11.35
C LEU A 88 -0.71 -21.82 -11.47
N PRO A 89 -1.14 -22.97 -10.91
CA PRO A 89 -2.54 -23.40 -11.00
C PRO A 89 -3.52 -22.51 -10.21
N LEU A 90 -3.04 -21.83 -9.18
CA LEU A 90 -3.84 -20.98 -8.29
C LEU A 90 -3.87 -19.54 -8.82
N LYS A 91 -4.30 -19.37 -10.06
CA LYS A 91 -4.18 -18.12 -10.80
C LYS A 91 -5.45 -17.79 -11.57
N THR A 92 -5.90 -16.54 -11.49
CA THR A 92 -7.01 -16.03 -12.30
C THR A 92 -6.59 -15.76 -13.75
N PRO A 93 -7.45 -16.02 -14.74
CA PRO A 93 -7.20 -15.64 -16.14
C PRO A 93 -7.30 -14.12 -16.33
N ASN A 94 -6.69 -13.60 -17.42
CA ASN A 94 -6.76 -12.19 -17.83
C ASN A 94 -6.18 -11.18 -16.81
N ASP A 95 -5.02 -11.46 -16.21
CA ASP A 95 -4.42 -10.50 -15.26
C ASP A 95 -4.16 -9.13 -15.91
N PRO A 96 -4.65 -8.04 -15.31
CA PRO A 96 -4.49 -6.73 -15.88
C PRO A 96 -3.09 -6.14 -15.66
N LEU A 97 -2.51 -5.58 -16.72
CA LEU A 97 -1.23 -4.86 -16.70
C LEU A 97 -1.25 -3.63 -15.78
N PHE A 98 -2.42 -3.05 -15.54
CA PHE A 98 -2.56 -1.86 -14.71
C PHE A 98 -2.35 -2.13 -13.22
N MET A 99 -2.39 -3.39 -12.77
CA MET A 99 -2.44 -3.73 -11.34
C MET A 99 -1.33 -3.12 -10.48
N PRO A 100 -0.03 -3.22 -10.84
CA PRO A 100 1.02 -2.56 -10.06
C PRO A 100 0.85 -1.03 -9.98
N PHE A 101 0.26 -0.40 -11.01
CA PHE A 101 -0.02 1.03 -11.01
C PHE A 101 -1.26 1.38 -10.19
N ALA A 102 -2.26 0.50 -10.14
CA ALA A 102 -3.44 0.65 -9.28
C ALA A 102 -3.03 0.68 -7.81
N TYR A 103 -2.10 -0.16 -7.36
CA TYR A 103 -1.53 -0.05 -6.01
C TYR A 103 -0.88 1.31 -5.74
N ALA A 104 -0.12 1.83 -6.70
CA ALA A 104 0.50 3.14 -6.57
C ALA A 104 -0.55 4.25 -6.35
N VAL A 105 -1.63 4.22 -7.13
CA VAL A 105 -2.74 5.19 -7.04
C VAL A 105 -3.56 5.00 -5.77
N TYR A 106 -3.96 3.76 -5.46
CA TYR A 106 -4.73 3.40 -4.27
C TYR A 106 -4.06 3.95 -3.03
N TRP A 107 -2.77 3.66 -2.82
CA TRP A 107 -2.08 4.14 -1.62
C TRP A 107 -1.77 5.63 -1.65
N GLY A 108 -1.58 6.23 -2.82
CA GLY A 108 -1.47 7.67 -2.97
C GLY A 108 -2.75 8.40 -2.54
N VAL A 109 -3.93 7.84 -2.82
CA VAL A 109 -5.23 8.50 -2.57
C VAL A 109 -5.88 8.04 -1.27
N HIS A 110 -6.07 6.73 -1.11
CA HIS A 110 -6.79 6.14 0.01
C HIS A 110 -6.08 6.39 1.35
N ALA A 111 -4.76 6.19 1.44
CA ALA A 111 -4.05 6.46 2.70
C ALA A 111 -4.09 7.95 3.09
N LEU A 112 -3.96 8.86 2.12
CA LEU A 112 -4.08 10.29 2.40
C LEU A 112 -5.49 10.63 2.90
N LEU A 113 -6.53 10.06 2.29
CA LEU A 113 -7.92 10.24 2.71
C LEU A 113 -8.16 9.75 4.14
N VAL A 114 -7.74 8.52 4.47
CA VAL A 114 -7.90 7.94 5.82
C VAL A 114 -7.14 8.76 6.87
N LEU A 115 -5.91 9.19 6.55
CA LEU A 115 -5.10 10.01 7.45
C LEU A 115 -5.73 11.39 7.70
N TRP A 116 -6.24 12.03 6.65
CA TRP A 116 -6.92 13.31 6.73
C TRP A 116 -8.22 13.23 7.55
N LEU A 117 -9.08 12.24 7.26
CA LEU A 117 -10.32 12.00 8.01
C LEU A 117 -10.03 11.72 9.49
N SER A 118 -8.99 10.92 9.77
CA SER A 118 -8.60 10.59 11.14
C SER A 118 -8.05 11.80 11.90
N GLN A 119 -7.32 12.71 11.24
CA GLN A 119 -6.90 13.98 11.85
C GLN A 119 -8.09 14.87 12.16
N TRP A 120 -9.04 14.96 11.22
CA TRP A 120 -10.26 15.74 11.40
C TRP A 120 -11.07 15.24 12.61
N VAL A 121 -11.34 13.93 12.70
CA VAL A 121 -12.03 13.33 13.86
C VAL A 121 -11.26 13.56 15.15
N SER A 122 -9.94 13.35 15.15
CA SER A 122 -9.09 13.59 16.32
C SER A 122 -9.19 15.03 16.82
N SER A 123 -9.12 16.02 15.91
CA SER A 123 -9.25 17.44 16.25
C SER A 123 -10.65 17.82 16.74
N LYS A 124 -11.69 17.21 16.18
CA LYS A 124 -13.09 17.54 16.47
C LYS A 124 -13.55 16.99 17.82
N PHE A 125 -13.10 15.79 18.18
CA PHE A 125 -13.54 15.08 19.39
C PHE A 125 -12.47 15.02 20.49
N GLY A 126 -11.28 15.60 20.27
CA GLY A 126 -10.16 15.51 21.21
C GLY A 126 -9.63 14.08 21.40
N TRP A 127 -9.89 13.20 20.43
CA TRP A 127 -9.49 11.79 20.51
C TRP A 127 -8.03 11.60 20.14
N SER A 128 -7.43 10.51 20.62
CA SER A 128 -6.13 10.07 20.09
C SER A 128 -6.26 9.71 18.60
N MET A 129 -5.18 9.90 17.85
CA MET A 129 -5.11 9.53 16.44
C MET A 129 -5.43 8.05 16.23
N LEU A 130 -4.94 7.19 17.13
CA LEU A 130 -5.18 5.74 17.08
C LEU A 130 -6.67 5.42 17.23
N ARG A 131 -7.34 6.03 18.22
CA ARG A 131 -8.79 5.84 18.42
C ARG A 131 -9.58 6.32 17.19
N SER A 132 -9.19 7.45 16.62
CA SER A 132 -9.83 8.01 15.42
C SER A 132 -9.65 7.10 14.20
N MET A 133 -8.44 6.57 13.98
CA MET A 133 -8.18 5.60 12.92
C MET A 133 -8.97 4.31 13.12
N LEU A 134 -9.00 3.73 14.32
CA LEU A 134 -9.72 2.47 14.55
C LEU A 134 -11.23 2.59 14.30
N VAL A 135 -11.83 3.72 14.70
CA VAL A 135 -13.26 3.97 14.49
C VAL A 135 -13.57 4.22 13.00
N LEU A 136 -12.67 4.89 12.28
CA LEU A 136 -12.86 5.19 10.85
C LEU A 136 -12.45 4.04 9.93
N ALA A 137 -11.56 3.15 10.37
CA ALA A 137 -10.99 2.08 9.57
C ALA A 137 -12.08 1.28 8.88
N ILE A 138 -13.02 0.70 9.62
CA ILE A 138 -14.05 -0.15 9.04
C ILE A 138 -15.01 0.65 8.13
N PRO A 139 -15.67 1.74 8.56
CA PRO A 139 -16.65 2.41 7.70
C PRO A 139 -16.04 3.08 6.48
N VAL A 140 -14.84 3.67 6.58
CA VAL A 140 -14.19 4.31 5.43
C VAL A 140 -13.71 3.27 4.43
N ASN A 141 -13.04 2.20 4.88
CA ASN A 141 -12.63 1.13 3.97
C ASN A 141 -13.85 0.46 3.34
N TYR A 142 -14.91 0.19 4.11
CA TYR A 142 -16.11 -0.43 3.58
C TYR A 142 -16.76 0.42 2.48
N VAL A 143 -16.94 1.72 2.72
CA VAL A 143 -17.51 2.64 1.73
C VAL A 143 -16.59 2.78 0.52
N TRP A 144 -15.28 2.84 0.74
CA TRP A 144 -14.30 2.91 -0.33
C TRP A 144 -14.37 1.67 -1.22
N ASP A 145 -14.26 0.47 -0.64
CA ASP A 145 -14.29 -0.79 -1.37
C ASP A 145 -15.63 -0.96 -2.08
N PHE A 146 -16.75 -0.70 -1.40
CA PHE A 146 -18.05 -0.75 -2.06
C PHE A 146 -18.15 0.24 -3.22
N ALA A 147 -17.60 1.44 -3.10
CA ALA A 147 -17.60 2.41 -4.19
C ALA A 147 -16.71 1.96 -5.36
N VAL A 148 -15.49 1.51 -5.09
CA VAL A 148 -14.52 1.11 -6.13
C VAL A 148 -14.91 -0.22 -6.76
N GLU A 149 -15.06 -1.28 -5.97
CA GLU A 149 -15.45 -2.62 -6.43
C GLU A 149 -16.87 -2.64 -6.98
N GLY A 150 -17.79 -1.89 -6.35
CA GLY A 150 -19.18 -1.81 -6.81
C GLY A 150 -19.28 -1.09 -8.14
N THR A 151 -18.54 0.01 -8.32
CA THR A 151 -18.45 0.68 -9.63
C THR A 151 -17.79 -0.24 -10.65
N ALA A 152 -16.74 -0.95 -10.28
CA ALA A 152 -16.04 -1.83 -11.22
C ALA A 152 -16.91 -2.98 -11.73
N THR A 153 -17.64 -3.62 -10.83
CA THR A 153 -18.59 -4.69 -11.16
C THR A 153 -19.80 -4.17 -11.94
N ALA A 154 -20.29 -2.96 -11.63
CA ALA A 154 -21.36 -2.31 -12.39
C ALA A 154 -20.90 -1.86 -13.79
N MET A 155 -19.63 -1.47 -13.95
CA MET A 155 -19.05 -1.06 -15.24
C MET A 155 -18.57 -2.25 -16.08
N GLY A 156 -18.60 -3.47 -15.54
CA GLY A 156 -18.18 -4.70 -16.21
C GLY A 156 -16.66 -4.92 -16.23
N TRP A 157 -15.89 -4.18 -15.43
CA TRP A 157 -14.44 -4.29 -15.39
C TRP A 157 -13.97 -5.65 -14.84
N TRP A 158 -14.61 -6.10 -13.76
CA TRP A 158 -14.42 -7.44 -13.22
C TRP A 158 -15.68 -7.89 -12.49
N THR A 159 -15.78 -9.17 -12.19
CA THR A 159 -16.92 -9.75 -11.46
C THR A 159 -16.46 -10.87 -10.54
N TYR A 160 -17.19 -11.09 -9.46
CA TYR A 160 -16.99 -12.20 -8.53
C TYR A 160 -18.03 -13.30 -8.83
N ASP A 161 -17.64 -14.42 -9.44
CA ASP A 161 -18.58 -15.45 -9.91
C ASP A 161 -18.08 -16.89 -9.61
N PRO A 162 -18.76 -17.66 -8.72
CA PRO A 162 -20.10 -17.39 -8.14
C PRO A 162 -20.14 -16.38 -6.98
N GLY A 163 -19.01 -15.79 -6.61
CA GLY A 163 -18.90 -14.94 -5.43
C GLY A 163 -19.04 -15.76 -4.13
N ILE A 164 -18.36 -15.34 -3.07
CA ILE A 164 -18.40 -16.04 -1.78
C ILE A 164 -19.21 -15.18 -0.81
N GLY A 165 -20.17 -15.80 -0.09
CA GLY A 165 -21.00 -15.10 0.90
C GLY A 165 -22.12 -14.23 0.29
N PRO A 166 -22.60 -13.19 1.01
CA PRO A 166 -23.62 -12.28 0.49
C PRO A 166 -23.10 -11.51 -0.72
N VAL A 167 -23.82 -11.58 -1.83
CA VAL A 167 -23.47 -10.97 -3.11
C VAL A 167 -24.55 -9.96 -3.51
N LEU A 168 -24.11 -8.85 -4.09
CA LEU A 168 -24.98 -7.93 -4.82
C LEU A 168 -24.72 -8.13 -6.30
N GLU A 169 -25.79 -8.37 -7.07
CA GLU A 169 -25.75 -8.50 -8.53
C GLU A 169 -26.36 -7.26 -9.19
N TRP A 170 -25.65 -6.69 -10.14
CA TRP A 170 -26.07 -5.54 -10.93
C TRP A 170 -26.90 -5.98 -12.16
N GLY A 171 -27.57 -5.02 -12.81
CA GLY A 171 -28.38 -5.32 -14.00
C GLY A 171 -27.61 -5.87 -15.21
N ASN A 172 -26.28 -5.70 -15.25
CA ASN A 172 -25.39 -6.29 -16.26
C ASN A 172 -24.94 -7.72 -15.90
N GLY A 173 -25.36 -8.27 -14.75
CA GLY A 173 -24.91 -9.56 -14.22
C GLY A 173 -23.58 -9.51 -13.44
N GLY A 174 -22.97 -8.33 -13.30
CA GLY A 174 -21.76 -8.14 -12.50
C GLY A 174 -22.08 -8.33 -11.02
N ARG A 175 -21.21 -9.02 -10.30
CA ARG A 175 -21.41 -9.39 -8.90
C ARG A 175 -20.30 -8.84 -8.03
N ILE A 176 -20.63 -8.33 -6.85
CA ILE A 176 -19.69 -7.93 -5.79
C ILE A 176 -19.97 -8.73 -4.51
N THR A 177 -18.93 -9.21 -3.83
CA THR A 177 -19.08 -9.82 -2.50
C THR A 177 -19.08 -8.73 -1.42
N LEU A 178 -20.06 -8.77 -0.52
CA LEU A 178 -20.27 -7.70 0.47
C LEU A 178 -19.55 -7.93 1.80
N LEU A 179 -19.02 -9.13 2.01
CA LEU A 179 -18.41 -9.53 3.27
C LEU A 179 -16.92 -9.84 3.13
N TRP A 180 -16.53 -10.72 2.22
CA TRP A 180 -15.16 -11.24 2.20
C TRP A 180 -14.19 -10.29 1.53
N THR A 181 -14.48 -9.83 0.30
CA THR A 181 -13.65 -8.84 -0.39
C THR A 181 -13.45 -7.60 0.50
N ILE A 182 -14.55 -7.06 1.02
CA ILE A 182 -14.50 -5.82 1.82
C ILE A 182 -13.91 -6.06 3.22
N GLY A 183 -14.27 -7.16 3.90
CA GLY A 183 -13.80 -7.43 5.26
C GLY A 183 -12.30 -7.70 5.35
N ILE A 184 -11.76 -8.37 4.33
CA ILE A 184 -10.34 -8.69 4.22
C ILE A 184 -9.54 -7.42 3.88
N MET A 185 -10.05 -6.57 2.98
CA MET A 185 -9.51 -5.24 2.68
C MET A 185 -9.64 -4.24 3.85
N CYS A 186 -10.55 -4.46 4.80
CA CYS A 186 -10.59 -3.68 6.05
C CYS A 186 -9.48 -4.06 7.04
N THR A 187 -8.76 -5.18 6.85
CA THR A 187 -7.82 -5.71 7.85
C THR A 187 -6.37 -5.34 7.52
N TRP A 188 -5.86 -5.79 6.37
CA TRP A 188 -4.44 -5.64 6.04
C TRP A 188 -3.99 -4.17 5.85
N PRO A 189 -4.72 -3.31 5.12
CA PRO A 189 -4.34 -1.91 4.94
C PRO A 189 -4.19 -1.14 6.25
N ASN A 190 -5.06 -1.41 7.24
CA ASN A 190 -4.98 -0.77 8.55
C ASN A 190 -3.81 -1.31 9.38
N LEU A 191 -3.56 -2.62 9.33
CA LEU A 191 -2.41 -3.24 9.97
C LEU A 191 -1.09 -2.68 9.43
N ILE A 192 -0.93 -2.64 8.11
CA ILE A 192 0.30 -2.19 7.49
C ILE A 192 0.53 -0.70 7.70
N ALA A 193 -0.52 0.13 7.69
CA ALA A 193 -0.44 1.54 8.04
C ALA A 193 0.05 1.74 9.50
N TYR A 194 -0.43 0.92 10.44
CA TYR A 194 0.02 0.97 11.83
C TYR A 194 1.50 0.55 11.99
N TRP A 195 1.91 -0.54 11.32
CA TRP A 195 3.29 -1.05 11.37
C TRP A 195 4.30 -0.13 10.68
N ALA A 196 3.94 0.38 9.49
CA ALA A 196 4.74 1.34 8.74
C ALA A 196 4.87 2.69 9.46
N GLY A 197 3.95 2.99 10.38
CA GLY A 197 3.92 4.23 11.15
C GLY A 197 3.44 5.43 10.33
N LYS A 198 2.95 6.46 11.03
CA LYS A 198 2.44 7.69 10.40
C LYS A 198 3.56 8.71 10.16
N PRO A 199 3.65 9.32 8.96
CA PRO A 199 4.51 10.47 8.72
C PRO A 199 4.12 11.71 9.56
N PRO A 200 5.07 12.58 9.94
CA PRO A 200 6.49 12.48 9.63
C PRO A 200 7.23 11.59 10.64
N ILE A 201 7.98 10.63 10.11
CA ILE A 201 8.68 9.64 10.92
C ILE A 201 10.06 10.18 11.31
N ARG A 202 10.21 10.55 12.59
CA ARG A 202 11.50 11.02 13.15
C ARG A 202 12.41 9.87 13.60
N GLY A 203 11.82 8.72 13.98
CA GLY A 203 12.53 7.54 14.51
C GLY A 203 12.17 6.27 13.75
N LEU A 204 12.70 5.11 14.14
CA LEU A 204 12.29 3.85 13.50
C LEU A 204 10.81 3.57 13.74
N ASN A 205 10.11 3.08 12.72
CA ASN A 205 8.72 2.63 12.85
C ASN A 205 8.63 1.25 13.53
N HIS A 206 7.42 0.77 13.79
CA HIS A 206 7.21 -0.52 14.48
C HIS A 206 7.81 -1.68 13.68
N LEU A 207 7.67 -1.64 12.36
CA LEU A 207 8.20 -2.67 11.46
C LEU A 207 9.74 -2.76 11.52
N GLU A 208 10.42 -1.63 11.41
CA GLU A 208 11.88 -1.54 11.45
C GLU A 208 12.42 -1.99 12.82
N ARG A 209 11.73 -1.63 13.91
CA ARG A 209 12.07 -2.11 15.26
C ARG A 209 11.82 -3.61 15.42
N PHE A 210 10.73 -4.12 14.87
CA PHE A 210 10.41 -5.55 14.91
C PHE A 210 11.49 -6.38 14.20
N CYS A 211 12.04 -5.88 13.08
CA CYS A 211 13.17 -6.49 12.40
C CYS A 211 14.53 -6.24 13.07
N GLY A 212 14.55 -5.61 14.25
CA GLY A 212 15.76 -5.36 15.04
C GLY A 212 16.71 -4.35 14.38
N LEU A 213 16.20 -3.32 13.69
CA LEU A 213 17.05 -2.26 13.13
C LEU A 213 17.51 -1.26 14.18
N ASP A 214 16.86 -1.22 15.34
CA ASP A 214 17.18 -0.38 16.49
C ASP A 214 18.60 -0.60 17.01
N ARG A 215 19.12 -1.84 16.95
CA ARG A 215 20.51 -2.19 17.31
C ARG A 215 21.58 -1.46 16.49
N PHE A 216 21.21 -0.93 15.32
CA PHE A 216 22.10 -0.16 14.44
C PHE A 216 21.87 1.34 14.56
N THR A 217 21.10 1.78 15.55
CA THR A 217 20.79 3.18 15.77
C THR A 217 21.19 3.63 17.16
N ARG A 218 21.54 4.91 17.30
CA ARG A 218 21.77 5.57 18.59
C ARG A 218 20.96 6.86 18.64
N PRO A 219 20.36 7.23 19.79
CA PRO A 219 19.70 8.52 19.93
C PRO A 219 20.66 9.66 19.60
N LYS A 220 20.20 10.66 18.85
CA LYS A 220 20.96 11.91 18.72
C LYS A 220 20.96 12.66 20.02
N SER A 221 22.13 13.11 20.46
CA SER A 221 22.24 14.06 21.55
C SER A 221 21.44 15.33 21.20
N ALA A 222 20.59 15.78 22.12
CA ALA A 222 19.84 17.02 21.90
C ALA A 222 20.84 18.17 21.64
N PRO A 223 20.56 19.05 20.66
CA PRO A 223 21.36 20.25 20.49
C PRO A 223 21.15 21.12 21.73
N GLY A 224 22.07 21.04 22.70
CA GLY A 224 22.02 21.85 23.92
C GLY A 224 22.80 21.33 25.13
N THR A 225 23.13 20.05 25.24
CA THR A 225 23.77 19.52 26.48
C THR A 225 25.29 19.59 26.54
N SER A 226 25.99 19.96 25.46
CA SER A 226 27.45 20.17 25.48
C SER A 226 27.89 21.62 25.77
N ALA A 227 26.97 22.57 25.96
CA ALA A 227 27.29 23.96 26.23
C ALA A 227 27.35 24.33 27.73
N ALA A 228 27.08 23.39 28.65
CA ALA A 228 27.05 23.67 30.09
C ALA A 228 28.44 23.60 30.78
N ALA A 229 29.53 23.52 30.02
CA ALA A 229 30.91 23.50 30.53
C ALA A 229 31.79 24.63 29.96
N ALA A 230 31.20 25.69 29.43
CA ALA A 230 31.93 26.91 29.09
C ALA A 230 31.70 27.94 30.20
N GLY A 231 32.79 28.40 30.81
CA GLY A 231 32.80 29.42 31.86
C GLY A 231 32.17 30.76 31.43
N PRO A 232 32.15 31.76 32.34
CA PRO A 232 31.45 33.03 32.10
C PRO A 232 31.90 33.71 30.81
N ALA A 233 30.93 34.00 29.94
CA ALA A 233 31.14 34.58 28.62
C ALA A 233 31.68 36.03 28.71
N PRO A 234 32.63 36.44 27.85
CA PRO A 234 32.96 37.84 27.69
C PRO A 234 31.80 38.58 27.01
N GLN A 235 31.33 39.65 27.65
CA GLN A 235 30.42 40.61 27.03
C GLN A 235 31.16 41.39 25.94
N GLY A 236 30.80 41.14 24.68
CA GLY A 236 31.32 41.92 23.54
C GLY A 236 31.54 41.10 22.28
N GLY A 237 30.49 40.47 21.77
CA GLY A 237 30.51 39.81 20.46
C GLY A 237 29.44 40.41 19.56
N VAL A 238 29.85 41.10 18.50
CA VAL A 238 28.96 41.52 17.41
C VAL A 238 28.23 40.29 16.91
N ALA A 239 26.88 40.32 16.90
CA ALA A 239 26.08 39.26 16.33
C ALA A 239 26.34 39.20 14.82
N VAL A 240 27.30 38.39 14.41
CA VAL A 240 27.47 38.02 13.02
C VAL A 240 26.25 37.17 12.68
N MET A 241 25.37 37.73 11.85
CA MET A 241 24.27 36.97 11.27
C MET A 241 24.90 35.85 10.44
N GLU A 242 24.94 34.64 11.01
CA GLU A 242 25.42 33.45 10.29
C GLU A 242 24.61 33.35 8.99
N ALA A 243 25.33 33.35 7.87
CA ALA A 243 24.71 33.15 6.57
C ALA A 243 23.90 31.84 6.62
N PRO A 244 22.66 31.81 6.09
CA PRO A 244 21.85 30.61 6.13
C PRO A 244 22.63 29.48 5.46
N VAL A 245 23.02 28.48 6.25
CA VAL A 245 23.73 27.31 5.75
C VAL A 245 22.77 26.60 4.80
N LEU A 246 23.07 26.63 3.51
CA LEU A 246 22.34 25.87 2.50
C LEU A 246 22.62 24.39 2.74
N LEU A 247 21.74 23.76 3.50
CA LEU A 247 21.77 22.32 3.72
C LEU A 247 21.37 21.59 2.44
N THR A 248 22.09 20.54 2.10
CA THR A 248 21.64 19.61 1.08
C THR A 248 20.36 18.91 1.52
N LYS A 249 19.51 18.47 0.59
CA LYS A 249 18.30 17.69 0.90
C LYS A 249 18.59 16.44 1.76
N GLN A 250 19.77 15.83 1.56
CA GLN A 250 20.25 14.75 2.39
C GLN A 250 20.47 15.19 3.85
N GLN A 251 21.13 16.33 4.07
CA GLN A 251 21.38 16.87 5.41
C GLN A 251 20.09 17.35 6.08
N GLU A 252 19.15 17.95 5.34
CA GLU A 252 17.82 18.30 5.85
C GLU A 252 17.06 17.06 6.32
N PHE A 253 17.08 15.99 5.53
CA PHE A 253 16.43 14.74 5.92
C PHE A 253 17.12 14.09 7.13
N ASP A 254 18.45 14.00 7.10
CA ASP A 254 19.20 13.40 8.20
C ASP A 254 19.01 14.21 9.49
N SER A 255 18.99 15.55 9.46
CA SER A 255 18.77 16.39 10.65
C SER A 255 17.38 16.23 11.25
N PHE A 256 16.38 15.92 10.42
CA PHE A 256 15.02 15.64 10.87
C PHE A 256 14.88 14.35 11.68
N LEU A 257 15.80 13.38 11.50
CA LEU A 257 15.81 12.12 12.24
C LEU A 257 16.35 12.31 13.66
N ASN A 258 15.74 11.62 14.63
CA ASN A 258 16.13 11.65 16.05
C ASN A 258 17.20 10.59 16.42
N TYR A 259 17.75 9.90 15.42
CA TYR A 259 18.75 8.86 15.60
C TYR A 259 19.89 8.98 14.58
N GLU A 260 21.04 8.43 14.94
CA GLU A 260 22.19 8.22 14.07
C GLU A 260 22.35 6.74 13.79
N VAL A 261 22.89 6.43 12.62
CA VAL A 261 23.14 5.04 12.18
C VAL A 261 24.58 4.69 12.49
N THR A 262 24.80 3.55 13.15
CA THR A 262 26.13 3.11 13.62
C THR A 262 26.92 2.30 12.58
N ILE A 263 26.26 1.89 11.50
CA ILE A 263 26.84 1.15 10.38
C ILE A 263 26.90 2.00 9.11
N ALA A 264 27.55 1.49 8.07
CA ALA A 264 27.54 2.14 6.76
C ALA A 264 26.09 2.40 6.27
N ARG A 265 25.79 3.66 5.93
CA ARG A 265 24.40 4.10 5.68
C ARG A 265 23.69 3.30 4.59
N TRP A 266 24.38 2.98 3.50
CA TRP A 266 23.80 2.18 2.41
C TRP A 266 23.36 0.79 2.88
N ARG A 267 24.11 0.16 3.80
CA ARG A 267 23.73 -1.15 4.39
C ARG A 267 22.46 -1.00 5.20
N PHE A 268 22.37 0.06 6.00
CA PHE A 268 21.19 0.33 6.80
C PHE A 268 19.95 0.57 5.94
N GLU A 269 20.06 1.38 4.89
CA GLU A 269 18.95 1.62 3.96
C GLU A 269 18.51 0.33 3.24
N LEU A 270 19.45 -0.54 2.82
CA LEU A 270 19.10 -1.85 2.26
C LEU A 270 18.42 -2.77 3.28
N MET A 271 18.85 -2.74 4.55
CA MET A 271 18.17 -3.49 5.61
C MET A 271 16.76 -2.97 5.88
N ARG A 272 16.54 -1.65 5.80
CA ARG A 272 15.20 -1.06 5.85
C ARG A 272 14.35 -1.55 4.69
N LEU A 273 14.87 -1.47 3.46
CA LEU A 273 14.17 -1.96 2.28
C LEU A 273 13.79 -3.44 2.43
N GLY A 274 14.72 -4.28 2.89
CA GLY A 274 14.47 -5.71 3.14
C GLY A 274 13.44 -5.97 4.25
N ALA A 275 13.49 -5.23 5.36
CA ALA A 275 12.51 -5.32 6.44
C ALA A 275 11.10 -4.99 5.95
N TRP A 276 10.97 -3.89 5.21
CA TRP A 276 9.72 -3.48 4.57
C TRP A 276 9.23 -4.51 3.54
N PHE A 277 10.11 -5.02 2.70
CA PHE A 277 9.77 -6.03 1.71
C PHE A 277 9.23 -7.30 2.36
N ILE A 278 9.97 -7.90 3.29
CA ILE A 278 9.53 -9.12 3.99
C ILE A 278 8.22 -8.85 4.76
N GLY A 279 8.14 -7.72 5.46
CA GLY A 279 6.96 -7.32 6.22
C GLY A 279 5.70 -7.22 5.38
N PHE A 280 5.77 -6.55 4.22
CA PHE A 280 4.65 -6.43 3.30
C PHE A 280 4.30 -7.78 2.68
N GLN A 281 5.28 -8.53 2.18
CA GLN A 281 5.03 -9.82 1.52
C GLN A 281 4.38 -10.83 2.47
N ALA A 282 4.97 -11.02 3.66
CA ALA A 282 4.46 -11.97 4.64
C ALA A 282 3.08 -11.56 5.19
N SER A 283 2.89 -10.28 5.51
CA SER A 283 1.59 -9.82 6.01
C SER A 283 0.50 -9.88 4.93
N PHE A 284 0.80 -9.49 3.69
CA PHE A 284 -0.17 -9.58 2.60
C PHE A 284 -0.60 -11.03 2.37
N PHE A 285 0.37 -11.95 2.33
CA PHE A 285 0.07 -13.37 2.17
C PHE A 285 -0.78 -13.93 3.33
N VAL A 286 -0.39 -13.66 4.58
CA VAL A 286 -1.04 -14.22 5.77
C VAL A 286 -2.42 -13.62 6.01
N PHE A 287 -2.61 -12.32 5.77
CA PHE A 287 -3.85 -11.62 6.11
C PHE A 287 -4.82 -11.43 4.94
N LEU A 288 -4.37 -11.57 3.69
CA LEU A 288 -5.24 -11.47 2.51
C LEU A 288 -5.32 -12.80 1.77
N VAL A 289 -4.21 -13.29 1.23
CA VAL A 289 -4.19 -14.43 0.29
C VAL A 289 -4.63 -15.72 0.96
N LEU A 290 -4.02 -16.07 2.10
CA LEU A 290 -4.28 -17.33 2.78
C LEU A 290 -5.75 -17.44 3.24
N PRO A 291 -6.37 -16.42 3.86
CA PRO A 291 -7.79 -16.43 4.16
C PRO A 291 -8.68 -16.65 2.93
N LEU A 292 -8.38 -16.01 1.79
CA LEU A 292 -9.16 -16.16 0.57
C LEU A 292 -9.08 -17.60 0.02
N ILE A 293 -7.89 -18.18 -0.02
CA ILE A 293 -7.71 -19.59 -0.42
C ILE A 293 -8.48 -20.52 0.52
N ILE A 294 -8.34 -20.34 1.83
CA ILE A 294 -9.05 -21.16 2.83
C ILE A 294 -10.55 -21.04 2.64
N MET A 295 -11.07 -19.83 2.40
CA MET A 295 -12.50 -19.61 2.19
C MET A 295 -13.02 -20.30 0.93
N ARG A 296 -12.30 -20.22 -0.19
CA ARG A 296 -12.65 -20.96 -1.42
C ARG A 296 -12.73 -22.46 -1.16
N LEU A 297 -11.70 -23.02 -0.53
CA LEU A 297 -11.62 -24.45 -0.22
C LEU A 297 -12.70 -24.89 0.77
N ALA A 298 -12.96 -24.10 1.82
CA ALA A 298 -13.93 -24.42 2.87
C ALA A 298 -15.38 -24.32 2.37
N THR A 299 -15.65 -23.42 1.42
CA THR A 299 -16.98 -23.25 0.84
C THR A 299 -17.26 -24.19 -0.33
N GLY A 300 -16.21 -24.79 -0.93
CA GLY A 300 -16.35 -25.59 -2.15
C GLY A 300 -16.90 -24.78 -3.33
N SER A 301 -16.67 -23.47 -3.31
CA SER A 301 -17.14 -22.55 -4.35
C SER A 301 -16.28 -22.74 -5.60
N ASP A 302 -16.87 -23.32 -6.64
CA ASP A 302 -16.23 -23.53 -7.93
C ASP A 302 -16.79 -22.56 -8.97
N SER A 303 -15.89 -22.02 -9.81
CA SER A 303 -16.24 -21.13 -10.90
C SER A 303 -16.06 -21.88 -12.22
N PRO A 304 -17.00 -21.77 -13.19
CA PRO A 304 -16.79 -22.31 -14.53
C PRO A 304 -15.77 -21.49 -15.34
N TYR A 305 -15.37 -20.31 -14.84
CA TYR A 305 -14.49 -19.37 -15.54
C TYR A 305 -13.06 -19.36 -15.00
N ILE A 306 -12.88 -19.81 -13.76
CA ILE A 306 -11.61 -19.77 -13.04
C ILE A 306 -11.28 -21.20 -12.61
N PRO A 307 -10.13 -21.75 -13.04
CA PRO A 307 -9.74 -23.13 -12.74
C PRO A 307 -9.51 -23.38 -11.26
#